data_AF-A0A925VYL1-F1
#
_entry.id   AF-A0A925VYL1-F1
#
_cell.length_a   1.000
_cell.length_b   1.000
_cell.length_c   1.000
_cell.angle_alpha   90.00
_cell.angle_beta   90.00
_cell.angle_gamma   90.00
#
_symmetry.space_group_name_H-M   'P 1'
#
loop_
_entity.id
_entity.type
_entity.pdbx_description
1 polymer ?
#
loop_
_entity_poly.entity_id
_entity_poly.type
_entity_poly.pdbx_seq_one_letter_code
_entity_poly.pdbx_strand_id
1 'polypeptide(L)'
;MTNDTAIHDLGYRRYEGEREGPRGAWIAIFTQGVRTMFGLGRSAKAKVVPVFVVVVTLLQVIGALFASSVSQGQLPVRYGNVLEGSIFLYVLFIAAQGPEVFSRDQQHRILPLVLTRASSRQAYVSARLASVVMSVFLLVFGCLFLLYAGEIGLAADPAKRFGEIGTRIWPVFAVSALTSMALGGIGAGVSSWSPRRAFATASIIALVLLTAAVSEGLADLAGVASRSAQMLNLV
;
A
#
# COMPACT_ATOMS: atom_id res chain seq x y z
N MET A 1 -53.15 -30.89 -0.11
CA MET A 1 -52.42 -29.65 -0.43
C MET A 1 -51.70 -29.23 0.84
N THR A 2 -50.44 -29.60 1.00
CA THR A 2 -49.61 -29.24 2.16
C THR A 2 -49.26 -27.76 2.05
N ASN A 3 -49.60 -27.00 3.09
CA ASN A 3 -49.25 -25.59 3.22
C ASN A 3 -47.75 -25.47 3.56
N ASP A 4 -46.86 -25.71 2.59
CA ASP A 4 -45.39 -25.60 2.74
C ASP A 4 -44.89 -24.14 2.79
N THR A 5 -45.77 -23.19 3.09
CA THR A 5 -45.47 -21.74 3.15
C THR A 5 -45.55 -21.20 4.59
N ALA A 6 -45.07 -21.95 5.57
CA ALA A 6 -44.89 -21.44 6.93
C ALA A 6 -43.49 -20.82 7.06
N ILE A 7 -43.43 -19.50 7.26
CA ILE A 7 -42.17 -18.82 7.59
C ILE A 7 -41.82 -19.18 9.02
N HIS A 8 -40.86 -20.09 9.20
CA HIS A 8 -40.35 -20.46 10.50
C HIS A 8 -39.36 -19.39 11.00
N ASP A 9 -39.52 -18.96 12.26
CA ASP A 9 -38.54 -18.09 12.91
C ASP A 9 -37.24 -18.88 13.12
N LEU A 10 -36.20 -18.51 12.38
CA LEU A 10 -34.88 -19.15 12.44
C LEU A 10 -34.04 -18.68 13.65
N GLY A 11 -34.65 -18.00 14.63
CA GLY A 11 -33.94 -17.47 15.78
C GLY A 11 -33.14 -16.21 15.43
N TYR A 12 -33.70 -15.37 14.55
CA TYR A 12 -33.05 -14.11 14.19
C TYR A 12 -32.94 -13.21 15.41
N ARG A 13 -31.72 -12.96 15.86
CA ARG A 13 -31.46 -12.05 16.97
C ARG A 13 -31.72 -10.62 16.51
N ARG A 14 -32.63 -9.91 17.18
CA ARG A 14 -32.88 -8.50 16.86
C ARG A 14 -31.63 -7.68 17.15
N TYR A 15 -31.30 -6.78 16.23
CA TYR A 15 -30.22 -5.81 16.45
C TYR A 15 -30.71 -4.77 17.45
N GLU A 16 -30.17 -4.81 18.67
CA GLU A 16 -30.49 -3.86 19.75
C GLU A 16 -29.50 -2.70 19.86
N GLY A 17 -28.47 -2.68 19.01
CA GLY A 17 -27.48 -1.61 18.98
C GLY A 17 -28.00 -0.30 18.37
N GLU A 18 -27.28 0.79 18.64
CA GLU A 18 -27.52 2.09 18.01
C GLU A 18 -27.32 1.98 16.49
N ARG A 19 -28.29 2.47 15.71
CA ARG A 19 -28.20 2.44 14.24
C ARG A 19 -27.18 3.46 13.78
N GLU A 20 -25.97 2.98 13.45
CA GLU A 20 -24.96 3.86 12.90
C GLU A 20 -25.36 4.38 11.52
N GLY A 21 -25.32 5.70 11.34
CA GLY A 21 -25.64 6.36 10.09
C GLY A 21 -24.60 6.11 8.98
N PRO A 22 -24.62 6.92 7.91
CA PRO A 22 -23.72 6.76 6.76
C PRO A 22 -22.22 6.76 7.12
N ARG A 23 -21.85 7.51 8.16
CA ARG A 23 -20.45 7.56 8.66
C ARG A 23 -20.01 6.23 9.26
N GLY A 24 -20.87 5.56 10.02
CA GLY A 24 -20.56 4.24 10.60
C GLY A 24 -20.38 3.18 9.53
N ALA A 25 -21.26 3.17 8.53
CA ALA A 25 -21.12 2.30 7.36
C ALA A 25 -19.78 2.53 6.63
N TRP A 26 -19.37 3.79 6.44
CA TRP A 26 -18.08 4.14 5.84
C TRP A 26 -16.90 3.62 6.67
N ILE A 27 -16.91 3.84 7.99
CA ILE A 27 -15.85 3.38 8.91
C ILE A 27 -15.77 1.85 8.92
N ALA A 28 -16.91 1.16 8.90
CA ALA A 28 -16.95 -0.30 8.84
C ALA A 28 -16.29 -0.84 7.56
N ILE A 29 -16.61 -0.26 6.39
CA ILE A 29 -16.01 -0.67 5.11
C ILE A 29 -14.51 -0.35 5.09
N PHE A 30 -14.13 0.84 5.57
CA PHE A 30 -12.74 1.28 5.64
C PHE A 30 -11.90 0.36 6.54
N THR A 31 -12.34 0.12 7.78
CA THR A 31 -11.64 -0.74 8.75
C THR A 31 -11.56 -2.19 8.26
N GLN A 32 -12.63 -2.70 7.65
CA GLN A 32 -12.62 -4.01 7.02
C GLN A 32 -11.63 -4.09 5.85
N GLY A 33 -11.50 -3.03 5.06
CA GLY A 33 -10.51 -2.91 4.00
C GLY A 33 -9.07 -2.94 4.53
N VAL A 34 -8.75 -2.11 5.54
CA VAL A 34 -7.42 -2.07 6.16
C VAL A 34 -7.06 -3.42 6.78
N ARG A 35 -7.98 -4.05 7.52
CA ARG A 35 -7.78 -5.39 8.08
C ARG A 35 -7.55 -6.43 6.98
N THR A 36 -8.25 -6.31 5.85
CA THR A 36 -8.08 -7.21 4.70
C THR A 36 -6.69 -7.06 4.08
N MET A 37 -6.18 -5.84 3.89
CA MET A 37 -4.85 -5.59 3.32
C MET A 37 -3.71 -6.23 4.13
N PHE A 38 -3.84 -6.29 5.46
CA PHE A 38 -2.86 -6.95 6.32
C PHE A 38 -3.21 -8.42 6.67
N GLY A 39 -4.27 -8.98 6.07
CA GLY A 39 -4.70 -10.36 6.33
C GLY A 39 -5.24 -10.60 7.76
N LEU A 40 -5.65 -9.56 8.47
CA LEU A 40 -6.20 -9.64 9.83
C LEU A 40 -7.60 -10.25 9.81
N GLY A 41 -7.87 -11.20 10.71
CA GLY A 41 -9.15 -11.92 10.77
C GLY A 41 -9.35 -12.98 9.67
N ARG A 42 -8.27 -13.36 8.95
CA ARG A 42 -8.27 -14.43 7.95
C ARG A 42 -7.25 -15.52 8.30
N SER A 43 -7.26 -16.61 7.53
CA SER A 43 -6.33 -17.72 7.68
C SER A 43 -4.87 -17.25 7.57
N ALA A 44 -3.94 -18.00 8.18
CA ALA A 44 -2.52 -17.65 8.18
C ALA A 44 -1.95 -17.44 6.76
N LYS A 45 -2.48 -18.16 5.76
CA LYS A 45 -2.09 -18.00 4.35
C LYS A 45 -2.29 -16.58 3.81
N ALA A 46 -3.33 -15.87 4.25
CA ALA A 46 -3.60 -14.50 3.82
C ALA A 46 -2.57 -13.49 4.37
N LYS A 47 -1.85 -13.85 5.45
CA LYS A 47 -0.86 -13.01 6.10
C LYS A 47 0.56 -13.17 5.53
N VAL A 48 0.82 -14.22 4.74
CA VAL A 48 2.16 -14.56 4.26
C VAL A 48 2.77 -13.39 3.47
N VAL A 49 2.08 -12.91 2.44
CA VAL A 49 2.58 -11.80 1.60
C VAL A 49 2.74 -10.49 2.38
N PRO A 50 1.75 -10.00 3.15
CA PRO A 50 1.91 -8.73 3.85
C PRO A 50 2.99 -8.79 4.93
N VAL A 51 3.10 -9.92 5.66
CA VAL A 51 4.18 -10.11 6.64
C VAL A 51 5.53 -10.20 5.94
N PHE A 52 5.63 -10.92 4.82
CA PHE A 52 6.86 -11.01 4.04
C PHE A 52 7.36 -9.62 3.60
N VAL A 53 6.47 -8.81 3.02
CA VAL A 53 6.82 -7.44 2.60
C VAL A 53 7.28 -6.61 3.79
N VAL A 54 6.54 -6.62 4.90
CA VAL A 54 6.94 -5.88 6.11
C VAL A 54 8.31 -6.36 6.60
N VAL A 55 8.54 -7.66 6.75
CA VAL A 55 9.83 -8.18 7.24
C VAL A 55 10.99 -7.80 6.33
N VAL A 56 10.84 -7.95 5.01
CA VAL A 56 11.93 -7.64 4.06
C VAL A 56 12.22 -6.14 4.02
N THR A 57 11.19 -5.29 4.06
CA THR A 57 11.38 -3.82 4.13
C THR A 57 12.07 -3.40 5.42
N LEU A 58 11.72 -4.02 6.56
CA LEU A 58 12.39 -3.79 7.84
C LEU A 58 13.86 -4.21 7.80
N LEU A 59 14.18 -5.35 7.17
CA LEU A 59 15.56 -5.79 6.98
C LEU A 59 16.37 -4.78 6.15
N GLN A 60 15.78 -4.18 5.11
CA GLN A 60 16.44 -3.12 4.33
C GLN A 60 16.74 -1.88 5.19
N VAL A 61 15.80 -1.46 6.04
CA VAL A 61 15.98 -0.33 6.97
C VAL A 61 17.10 -0.63 7.97
N ILE A 62 17.07 -1.80 8.60
CA ILE A 62 18.10 -2.22 9.57
C ILE A 62 19.47 -2.27 8.89
N GLY A 63 19.55 -2.82 7.68
CA GLY A 63 20.79 -2.85 6.90
C GLY A 63 21.33 -1.46 6.57
N ALA A 64 20.47 -0.51 6.19
CA ALA A 64 20.87 0.87 5.92
C ALA A 64 21.39 1.59 7.17
N LEU A 65 20.72 1.41 8.32
CA LEU A 65 21.15 1.95 9.60
C LEU A 65 22.49 1.35 10.06
N PHE A 66 22.62 0.03 9.94
CA PHE A 66 23.85 -0.68 10.28
C PHE A 66 25.04 -0.20 9.43
N ALA A 67 24.87 -0.10 8.11
CA ALA A 67 25.90 0.41 7.21
C ALA A 67 26.35 1.84 7.58
N SER A 68 25.40 2.71 7.92
CA SER A 68 25.71 4.07 8.36
C SER A 68 26.50 4.08 9.67
N SER A 69 26.10 3.24 10.64
CA SER A 69 26.78 3.12 11.94
C SER A 69 28.23 2.63 11.81
N VAL A 70 28.49 1.62 10.98
CA VAL A 70 29.83 1.07 10.75
C VAL A 70 30.73 2.07 10.03
N SER A 71 30.15 2.85 9.11
CA SER A 71 30.88 3.87 8.36
C SER A 71 31.19 5.15 9.15
N GLN A 72 30.83 5.23 10.43
CA GLN A 72 30.94 6.46 11.24
C GLN A 72 30.32 7.69 10.55
N GLY A 73 29.24 7.50 9.78
CA GLY A 73 28.57 8.56 9.04
C GLY A 73 29.20 8.93 7.68
N GLN A 74 30.23 8.23 7.20
CA GLN A 74 30.78 8.43 5.85
C GLN A 74 29.81 7.98 4.75
N LEU A 75 28.96 6.99 5.03
CA LEU A 75 27.79 6.67 4.20
C LEU A 75 26.53 7.29 4.83
N PRO A 76 26.07 8.45 4.32
CA PRO A 76 24.84 9.05 4.81
C PRO A 76 23.64 8.16 4.42
N VAL A 77 22.71 8.00 5.36
CA VAL A 77 21.44 7.30 5.12
C VAL A 77 20.63 8.10 4.10
N ARG A 78 20.59 7.63 2.86
CA ARG A 78 19.77 8.23 1.80
C ARG A 78 18.39 7.57 1.81
N TYR A 79 17.40 8.30 2.31
CA TYR A 79 15.99 7.90 2.35
C TYR A 79 15.46 7.50 0.96
N GLY A 80 15.93 8.18 -0.10
CA GLY A 80 15.59 7.85 -1.48
C GLY A 80 16.01 6.44 -1.88
N ASN A 81 17.23 6.02 -1.55
CA ASN A 81 17.74 4.68 -1.92
C ASN A 81 16.94 3.56 -1.24
N VAL A 82 16.59 3.74 0.04
CA VAL A 82 15.78 2.77 0.78
C VAL A 82 14.37 2.70 0.17
N LEU A 83 13.79 3.85 -0.16
CA LEU A 83 12.49 3.90 -0.81
C LEU A 83 12.53 3.19 -2.18
N GLU A 84 13.48 3.53 -3.05
CA GLU A 84 13.70 2.91 -4.36
C GLU A 84 13.87 1.39 -4.25
N GLY A 85 14.71 0.92 -3.33
CA GLY A 85 14.91 -0.51 -3.08
C GLY A 85 13.68 -1.24 -2.54
N SER A 86 12.72 -0.51 -1.96
CA SER A 86 11.47 -1.06 -1.43
C SER A 86 10.28 -0.95 -2.41
N ILE A 87 10.36 -0.16 -3.49
CA ILE A 87 9.22 0.06 -4.41
C ILE A 87 8.62 -1.25 -4.91
N PHE A 88 9.48 -2.20 -5.32
CA PHE A 88 9.03 -3.50 -5.81
C PHE A 88 8.24 -4.29 -4.76
N LEU A 89 8.64 -4.21 -3.47
CA LEU A 89 7.95 -4.87 -2.37
C LEU A 89 6.58 -4.24 -2.10
N TYR A 90 6.47 -2.91 -2.22
CA TYR A 90 5.20 -2.20 -2.09
C TYR A 90 4.25 -2.53 -3.23
N VAL A 91 4.76 -2.63 -4.46
CA VAL A 91 3.99 -3.12 -5.61
C VAL A 91 3.52 -4.55 -5.39
N LEU A 92 4.38 -5.43 -4.89
CA LEU A 92 4.02 -6.82 -4.58
C LEU A 92 2.89 -6.89 -3.54
N PHE A 93 2.96 -6.07 -2.49
CA PHE A 93 1.90 -5.95 -1.49
C PHE A 93 0.57 -5.54 -2.12
N ILE A 94 0.58 -4.50 -2.97
CA ILE A 94 -0.61 -4.00 -3.64
C ILE A 94 -1.16 -5.01 -4.65
N ALA A 95 -0.30 -5.67 -5.42
CA ALA A 95 -0.69 -6.70 -6.38
C ALA A 95 -1.39 -7.87 -5.69
N ALA A 96 -0.89 -8.31 -4.53
CA ALA A 96 -1.47 -9.42 -3.79
C ALA A 96 -2.76 -9.04 -3.04
N GLN A 97 -2.82 -7.84 -2.46
CA GLN A 97 -3.88 -7.45 -1.52
C GLN A 97 -4.96 -6.55 -2.14
N GLY A 98 -4.63 -5.74 -3.16
CA GLY A 98 -5.60 -4.90 -3.87
C GLY A 98 -6.79 -5.70 -4.43
N PRO A 99 -6.56 -6.81 -5.14
CA PRO A 99 -7.64 -7.66 -5.65
C PRO A 99 -8.48 -8.34 -4.55
N GLU A 100 -7.89 -8.57 -3.37
CA GLU A 100 -8.62 -9.11 -2.21
C GLU A 100 -9.66 -8.13 -1.64
N VAL A 101 -9.45 -6.84 -1.87
CA VAL A 101 -10.33 -5.76 -1.41
C VAL A 101 -11.38 -5.41 -2.47
N PHE A 102 -11.00 -5.35 -3.76
CA PHE A 102 -11.92 -4.95 -4.84
C PHE A 102 -12.54 -6.12 -5.60
N SER A 103 -11.70 -7.02 -6.14
CA SER A 103 -12.17 -8.11 -7.01
C SER A 103 -13.04 -9.11 -6.25
N ARG A 104 -12.72 -9.39 -4.98
CA ARG A 104 -13.51 -10.29 -4.13
C ARG A 104 -14.98 -9.85 -4.01
N ASP A 105 -15.22 -8.56 -3.84
CA ASP A 105 -16.57 -8.02 -3.66
C ASP A 105 -17.40 -8.13 -4.96
N GLN A 106 -16.75 -7.97 -6.11
CA GLN A 106 -17.35 -8.19 -7.43
C GLN A 106 -17.60 -9.68 -7.69
N GLN A 107 -16.63 -10.54 -7.36
CA GLN A 107 -16.71 -11.99 -7.56
C GLN A 107 -17.88 -12.61 -6.81
N HIS A 108 -18.09 -12.21 -5.55
CA HIS A 108 -19.17 -12.71 -4.72
C HIS A 108 -20.47 -11.90 -4.84
N ARG A 109 -20.53 -10.91 -5.74
CA ARG A 109 -21.70 -10.07 -6.00
C ARG A 109 -22.31 -9.49 -4.72
N ILE A 110 -21.47 -9.03 -3.78
CA ILE A 110 -21.95 -8.47 -2.52
C ILE A 110 -22.33 -6.99 -2.65
N LEU A 111 -21.98 -6.33 -3.76
CA LEU A 111 -22.26 -4.91 -3.99
C LEU A 111 -23.74 -4.53 -3.81
N PRO A 112 -24.74 -5.30 -4.29
CA PRO A 112 -26.14 -5.00 -4.03
C PRO A 112 -26.53 -5.07 -2.55
N LEU A 113 -25.82 -5.88 -1.75
CA LEU A 113 -26.06 -6.03 -0.31
C LEU A 113 -25.38 -4.92 0.49
N VAL A 114 -24.22 -4.44 0.04
CA VAL A 114 -23.47 -3.38 0.70
C VAL A 114 -24.04 -1.99 0.36
N LEU A 115 -24.51 -1.81 -0.87
CA LEU A 115 -25.10 -0.55 -1.37
C LEU A 115 -26.59 -0.46 -0.99
N THR A 116 -26.86 -0.31 0.31
CA THR A 116 -28.20 -0.03 0.83
C THR A 116 -28.45 1.48 0.95
N ARG A 117 -29.64 1.88 1.39
CA ARG A 117 -29.99 3.30 1.63
C ARG A 117 -28.97 4.04 2.51
N ALA A 118 -28.30 3.35 3.42
CA ALA A 118 -27.31 3.93 4.34
C ALA A 118 -25.91 4.11 3.71
N SER A 119 -25.59 3.43 2.61
CA SER A 119 -24.26 3.45 1.98
C SER A 119 -24.37 3.81 0.50
N SER A 120 -23.97 5.04 0.16
CA SER A 120 -23.93 5.50 -1.22
C SER A 120 -22.76 4.85 -1.99
N ARG A 121 -22.86 4.82 -3.33
CA ARG A 121 -21.76 4.33 -4.19
C ARG A 121 -20.45 5.09 -3.94
N GLN A 122 -20.55 6.41 -3.75
CA GLN A 122 -19.39 7.27 -3.46
C GLN A 122 -18.78 6.96 -2.08
N ALA A 123 -19.62 6.70 -1.07
CA ALA A 123 -19.15 6.32 0.26
C ALA A 123 -18.40 4.97 0.21
N TYR A 124 -18.93 3.98 -0.52
CA TYR A 124 -18.26 2.70 -0.70
C TYR A 124 -16.90 2.83 -1.41
N VAL A 125 -16.85 3.55 -2.55
CA VAL A 125 -15.62 3.70 -3.34
C VAL A 125 -14.56 4.47 -2.56
N SER A 126 -14.94 5.57 -1.90
CA SER A 126 -14.02 6.36 -1.07
C SER A 126 -13.48 5.56 0.13
N ALA A 127 -14.32 4.77 0.80
CA ALA A 127 -13.89 3.92 1.91
C ALA A 127 -12.88 2.85 1.45
N ARG A 128 -13.16 2.19 0.31
CA ARG A 128 -12.28 1.16 -0.27
C ARG A 128 -10.95 1.78 -0.73
N LEU A 129 -10.99 2.89 -1.44
CA LEU A 129 -9.78 3.59 -1.88
C LEU A 129 -8.95 4.09 -0.68
N ALA A 130 -9.60 4.74 0.29
CA ALA A 130 -8.93 5.20 1.52
C ALA A 130 -8.31 4.05 2.29
N SER A 131 -8.96 2.87 2.33
CA SER A 131 -8.41 1.70 3.02
C SER A 131 -7.12 1.18 2.37
N VAL A 132 -7.04 1.17 1.04
CA VAL A 132 -5.83 0.77 0.31
C VAL A 132 -4.74 1.81 0.48
N VAL A 133 -5.05 3.09 0.23
CA VAL A 133 -4.09 4.19 0.39
C VAL A 133 -3.54 4.24 1.81
N MET A 134 -4.40 4.14 2.83
CA MET A 134 -3.96 4.12 4.23
C MET A 134 -3.08 2.90 4.54
N SER A 135 -3.41 1.72 4.02
CA SER A 135 -2.61 0.51 4.27
C SER A 135 -1.22 0.62 3.66
N VAL A 136 -1.12 1.15 2.43
CA VAL A 136 0.17 1.43 1.78
C VAL A 136 0.91 2.55 2.53
N PHE A 137 0.19 3.60 2.95
CA PHE A 137 0.76 4.68 3.73
C PHE A 137 1.40 4.17 5.02
N LEU A 138 0.70 3.35 5.81
CA LEU A 138 1.23 2.78 7.05
C LEU A 138 2.51 1.96 6.81
N LEU A 139 2.56 1.24 5.69
CA LEU A 139 3.70 0.41 5.32
C LEU A 139 4.91 1.28 4.93
N VAL A 140 4.72 2.27 4.03
CA VAL A 140 5.78 3.18 3.57
C VAL A 140 6.24 4.11 4.68
N PHE A 141 5.28 4.76 5.36
CA PHE A 141 5.56 5.65 6.48
C PHE A 141 6.21 4.91 7.63
N GLY A 142 5.76 3.69 7.97
CA GLY A 142 6.39 2.88 9.01
C GLY A 142 7.86 2.61 8.71
N CYS A 143 8.18 2.23 7.46
CA CYS A 143 9.54 2.01 7.00
C CYS A 143 10.42 3.27 7.11
N LEU A 144 9.97 4.39 6.55
CA LEU A 144 10.75 5.65 6.57
C LEU A 144 10.81 6.29 7.96
N PHE A 145 9.77 6.14 8.77
CA PHE A 145 9.73 6.62 10.14
C PHE A 145 10.70 5.84 11.03
N LEU A 146 10.80 4.52 10.85
CA LEU A 146 11.80 3.72 11.55
C LEU A 146 13.23 4.10 11.16
N LEU A 147 13.46 4.42 9.89
CA LEU A 147 14.74 4.94 9.42
C LEU A 147 15.08 6.29 10.09
N TYR A 148 14.11 7.21 10.12
CA TYR A 148 14.24 8.51 10.80
C TYR A 148 14.49 8.38 12.31
N ALA A 149 13.71 7.54 12.99
CA ALA A 149 13.85 7.29 14.41
C ALA A 149 15.18 6.58 14.73
N GLY A 150 15.59 5.64 13.87
CA GLY A 150 16.87 4.94 13.98
C GLY A 150 18.08 5.86 13.82
N GLU A 151 18.03 6.82 12.89
CA GLU A 151 19.10 7.81 12.70
C GLU A 151 19.29 8.69 13.93
N ILE A 152 18.21 9.06 14.62
CA ILE A 152 18.26 9.82 15.88
C ILE A 152 18.75 8.94 17.03
N GLY A 153 18.28 7.70 17.10
CA GLY A 153 18.60 6.77 18.19
C GLY A 153 20.04 6.24 18.17
N LEU A 154 20.68 6.18 16.99
CA LEU A 154 22.07 5.74 16.84
C LEU A 154 23.09 6.87 17.00
N ALA A 155 22.66 8.12 17.10
CA ALA A 155 23.55 9.25 17.29
C ALA A 155 24.13 9.29 18.72
N ALA A 156 25.40 9.70 18.84
CA ALA A 156 26.06 9.87 20.14
C ALA A 156 25.33 10.90 21.04
N ASP A 157 24.80 11.98 20.43
CA ASP A 157 23.99 13.01 21.08
C ASP A 157 22.61 13.14 20.41
N PRO A 158 21.59 12.41 20.89
CA PRO A 158 20.25 12.42 20.28
C PRO A 158 19.58 13.80 20.27
N ALA A 159 19.78 14.62 21.30
CA ALA A 159 19.18 15.95 21.41
C ALA A 159 19.71 16.92 20.33
N LYS A 160 21.02 16.88 20.07
CA LYS A 160 21.65 17.70 19.02
C LYS A 160 21.20 17.21 17.64
N ARG A 161 21.17 15.89 17.44
CA ARG A 161 20.74 15.30 16.17
C ARG A 161 19.26 15.56 15.86
N PHE A 162 18.40 15.60 16.87
CA PHE A 162 17.00 16.00 16.72
C PHE A 162 16.87 17.47 16.31
N GLY A 163 17.71 18.37 16.82
CA GLY A 163 17.75 19.76 16.36
C GLY A 163 18.13 19.89 14.88
N GLU A 164 19.00 19.02 14.36
CA GLU A 164 19.46 19.03 12.97
C GLU A 164 18.48 18.36 11.99
N ILE A 165 17.84 17.26 12.41
CA ILE A 165 17.00 16.42 11.53
C ILE A 165 15.51 16.55 11.83
N GLY A 166 15.10 17.20 12.93
CA GLY A 166 13.71 17.23 13.39
C GLY A 166 12.71 17.68 12.32
N THR A 167 13.12 18.61 11.44
CA THR A 167 12.28 19.10 10.33
C THR A 167 12.07 18.09 9.21
N ARG A 168 12.91 17.04 9.09
CA ARG A 168 12.79 16.00 8.05
C ARG A 168 11.56 15.11 8.22
N ILE A 169 10.90 15.12 9.37
CA ILE A 169 9.66 14.38 9.57
C ILE A 169 8.56 14.80 8.57
N TRP A 170 8.51 16.09 8.21
CA TRP A 170 7.55 16.61 7.25
C TRP A 170 7.77 16.07 5.83
N PRO A 171 9.00 16.15 5.25
CA PRO A 171 9.33 15.44 4.03
C PRO A 171 9.04 13.94 4.08
N VAL A 172 9.37 13.26 5.18
CA VAL A 172 9.12 11.81 5.33
C VAL A 172 7.63 11.51 5.24
N PHE A 173 6.80 12.27 5.95
CA PHE A 173 5.35 12.15 5.88
C PHE A 173 4.83 12.46 4.47
N ALA A 174 5.28 13.56 3.86
CA ALA A 174 4.83 14.00 2.54
C ALA A 174 5.17 12.98 1.45
N VAL A 175 6.40 12.46 1.43
CA VAL A 175 6.81 11.41 0.49
C VAL A 175 5.99 10.15 0.70
N SER A 176 5.80 9.72 1.95
CA SER A 176 4.96 8.54 2.26
C SER A 176 3.52 8.70 1.78
N ALA A 177 2.94 9.88 1.99
CA ALA A 177 1.59 10.21 1.54
C ALA A 177 1.49 10.21 0.01
N LEU A 178 2.43 10.87 -0.69
CA LEU A 178 2.44 10.93 -2.16
C LEU A 178 2.63 9.54 -2.78
N THR A 179 3.61 8.77 -2.29
CA THR A 179 3.89 7.42 -2.79
C THR A 179 2.70 6.48 -2.57
N SER A 180 2.06 6.54 -1.40
CA SER A 180 0.90 5.69 -1.10
C SER A 180 -0.34 6.08 -1.90
N MET A 181 -0.58 7.36 -2.16
CA MET A 181 -1.64 7.82 -3.06
C MET A 181 -1.39 7.36 -4.50
N ALA A 182 -0.16 7.51 -4.99
CA ALA A 182 0.22 7.11 -6.35
C ALA A 182 0.09 5.59 -6.55
N LEU A 183 0.80 4.79 -5.74
CA LEU A 183 0.79 3.34 -5.88
C LEU A 183 -0.56 2.73 -5.48
N GLY A 184 -1.15 3.19 -4.38
CA GLY A 184 -2.43 2.71 -3.90
C GLY A 184 -3.58 3.07 -4.84
N GLY A 185 -3.56 4.27 -5.42
CA GLY A 185 -4.54 4.71 -6.42
C GLY A 185 -4.47 3.91 -7.70
N ILE A 186 -3.28 3.74 -8.27
CA ILE A 186 -3.07 2.94 -9.49
C ILE A 186 -3.48 1.48 -9.23
N GLY A 187 -3.00 0.88 -8.15
CA GLY A 187 -3.31 -0.51 -7.80
C GLY A 187 -4.79 -0.76 -7.54
N ALA A 188 -5.47 0.17 -6.85
CA ALA A 188 -6.91 0.12 -6.65
C ALA A 188 -7.68 0.25 -7.98
N GLY A 189 -7.26 1.18 -8.84
CA GLY A 189 -7.84 1.36 -10.18
C GLY A 189 -7.76 0.09 -11.01
N VAL A 190 -6.57 -0.49 -11.15
CA VAL A 190 -6.36 -1.74 -11.90
C VAL A 190 -7.12 -2.91 -11.27
N SER A 191 -7.13 -3.02 -9.94
CA SER A 191 -7.88 -4.08 -9.22
C SER A 191 -9.38 -4.03 -9.49
N SER A 192 -9.92 -2.83 -9.73
CA SER A 192 -11.35 -2.63 -9.94
C SER A 192 -11.87 -3.14 -11.30
N TRP A 193 -10.98 -3.36 -12.27
CA TRP A 193 -11.37 -3.75 -13.63
C TRP A 193 -11.65 -5.24 -13.81
N SER A 194 -11.12 -6.10 -12.94
CA SER A 194 -11.32 -7.54 -13.05
C SER A 194 -12.01 -8.13 -11.81
N PRO A 195 -13.12 -8.87 -12.00
CA PRO A 195 -13.75 -9.62 -10.91
C PRO A 195 -12.89 -10.80 -10.43
N ARG A 196 -11.96 -11.29 -11.26
CA ARG A 196 -11.15 -12.45 -10.94
C ARG A 196 -9.80 -12.00 -10.38
N ARG A 197 -9.55 -12.38 -9.13
CA ARG A 197 -8.34 -12.01 -8.37
C ARG A 197 -7.02 -12.27 -9.12
N ALA A 198 -6.89 -13.43 -9.77
CA ALA A 198 -5.68 -13.82 -10.47
C ALA A 198 -5.35 -12.87 -11.63
N PHE A 199 -6.36 -12.50 -12.43
CA PHE A 199 -6.19 -11.57 -13.54
C PHE A 199 -5.86 -10.16 -13.03
N ALA A 200 -6.56 -9.67 -12.00
CA ALA A 200 -6.25 -8.37 -11.40
C ALA A 200 -4.81 -8.30 -10.87
N THR A 201 -4.35 -9.34 -10.16
CA THR A 201 -2.97 -9.44 -9.65
C THR A 201 -1.96 -9.40 -10.79
N ALA A 202 -2.18 -10.21 -11.83
CA ALA A 202 -1.32 -10.27 -13.00
C ALA A 202 -1.27 -8.92 -13.75
N SER A 203 -2.39 -8.23 -13.87
CA SER A 203 -2.46 -6.91 -14.52
C SER A 203 -1.66 -5.85 -13.78
N ILE A 204 -1.67 -5.84 -12.43
CA ILE A 204 -0.86 -4.90 -11.64
C ILE A 204 0.63 -5.16 -11.86
N ILE A 205 1.04 -6.43 -11.79
CA ILE A 205 2.44 -6.82 -12.00
C ILE A 205 2.87 -6.48 -13.43
N ALA A 206 2.06 -6.83 -14.43
CA ALA A 206 2.34 -6.54 -15.83
C ALA A 206 2.49 -5.04 -16.10
N LEU A 207 1.63 -4.20 -15.52
CA LEU A 207 1.70 -2.75 -15.65
C LEU A 207 3.03 -2.19 -15.13
N VAL A 208 3.46 -2.64 -13.95
CA VAL A 208 4.69 -2.16 -13.33
C VAL A 208 5.92 -2.65 -14.10
N LEU A 209 5.96 -3.94 -14.48
CA LEU A 209 7.07 -4.49 -15.26
C LEU A 209 7.19 -3.82 -16.64
N LEU A 210 6.06 -3.56 -17.30
CA LEU A 210 6.06 -2.86 -18.59
C LEU A 210 6.57 -1.43 -18.43
N THR A 211 6.15 -0.72 -17.38
CA THR A 211 6.59 0.65 -17.11
C THR A 211 8.09 0.69 -16.80
N ALA A 212 8.58 -0.27 -16.01
CA ALA A 212 10.01 -0.42 -15.72
C ALA A 212 10.82 -0.70 -17.00
N ALA A 213 10.40 -1.68 -17.80
CA ALA A 213 11.08 -2.03 -19.05
C ALA A 213 11.11 -0.87 -20.06
N VAL A 214 10.02 -0.13 -20.19
CA VAL A 214 9.96 1.06 -21.05
C VAL A 214 10.86 2.17 -20.52
N SER A 215 10.88 2.39 -19.20
CA SER A 215 11.75 3.39 -18.58
C SER A 215 13.23 3.06 -18.77
N GLU A 216 13.63 1.80 -18.61
CA GLU A 216 15.00 1.35 -18.87
C GLU A 216 15.38 1.47 -20.34
N GLY A 217 14.50 1.04 -21.26
CA GLY A 217 14.75 1.18 -22.70
C GLY A 217 14.89 2.62 -23.15
N LEU A 218 14.07 3.54 -22.61
CA LEU A 218 14.20 4.98 -22.88
C LEU A 218 15.50 5.57 -22.32
N ALA A 219 15.92 5.13 -21.13
CA ALA A 219 17.17 5.59 -20.53
C ALA A 219 18.39 5.16 -21.35
N ASP A 220 18.39 3.93 -21.87
CA ASP A 220 19.47 3.43 -22.74
C ASP A 220 19.55 4.23 -24.05
N LEU A 221 18.40 4.47 -24.70
CA LEU A 221 18.32 5.31 -25.90
C LEU A 221 18.80 6.75 -25.66
N ALA A 222 18.44 7.35 -24.54
CA ALA A 222 18.92 8.68 -24.15
C ALA A 222 20.43 8.70 -23.89
N GLY A 223 20.97 7.63 -23.27
CA GLY A 223 22.40 7.43 -23.07
C GLY A 223 23.18 7.36 -24.39
N VAL A 224 22.66 6.63 -25.38
CA VAL A 224 23.24 6.57 -26.73
C VAL A 224 23.24 7.94 -27.41
N ALA A 225 22.14 8.70 -27.33
CA ALA A 225 22.04 10.05 -27.89
C ALA A 225 23.03 11.04 -27.26
N SER A 226 23.27 10.94 -25.95
CA SER A 226 24.25 11.81 -25.26
C SER A 226 25.70 11.51 -25.67
N ARG A 227 26.04 10.23 -25.89
CA ARG A 227 27.38 9.80 -26.32
C ARG A 227 27.66 10.17 -27.78
N SER A 228 26.67 10.05 -28.67
CA SER A 228 26.83 10.45 -30.07
C SER A 228 26.99 11.98 -30.21
N ALA A 229 26.26 12.77 -29.43
CA ALA A 229 26.42 14.23 -29.39
C ALA A 229 27.80 14.67 -28.87
N GLN A 230 28.38 13.96 -27.89
CA GLN A 230 29.73 14.22 -27.40
C GLN A 230 30.81 13.88 -28.44
N MET A 231 30.63 12.82 -29.23
CA MET A 231 31.57 12.48 -30.31
C MET A 231 31.51 13.46 -31.49
N LEU A 232 30.33 14.02 -31.78
CA LEU A 232 30.16 15.02 -32.84
C LEU A 232 30.65 16.42 -32.46
N ASN A 233 30.74 16.75 -31.17
CA ASN A 233 31.27 18.03 -30.67
C ASN A 233 32.79 18.02 -30.43
N LEU A 234 33.51 16.98 -30.85
CA LEU A 234 34.97 16.85 -30.75
C LEU A 234 35.68 16.92 -32.12
N VAL A 235 35.03 17.49 -33.14
CA VAL A 235 35.62 17.92 -34.43
C VAL A 235 35.37 19.41 -34.59
#